data_AF-A0A3N4ZB88-F1
#
_entry.id   AF-A0A3N4ZB88-F1
#
_cell.length_a   1.000
_cell.length_b   1.000
_cell.length_c   1.000
_cell.angle_alpha   90.00
_cell.angle_beta   90.00
_cell.angle_gamma   90.00
#
_symmetry.space_group_name_H-M   'P 1'
#
loop_
_entity.id
_entity.type
_entity.pdbx_description
1 polymer ?
#
loop_
_entity_poly.entity_id
_entity_poly.type
_entity_poly.pdbx_seq_one_letter_code
_entity_poly.pdbx_strand_id
1 'polypeptide(L)'
;MTTTALRWLEPGHPEPVRAVELPGGGGPRGDALLAGARLDGLLCPGPDGRAATLDLAGSAAARASSLAGRVPGTGAVCLGTAVWVHTGLSHPGHLQVCPAPGAGRVGTVALTLVEDDVVVLESLTVTTPLRTACDVARLAPLDRAAAGLLALRRAGLDLAEVSAALALQRRRPFVQRGRDLVALLL
;
A
#
# COMPACT_ATOMS: atom_id res chain seq x y z
N MET A 1 -15.85 24.94 33.99
CA MET A 1 -14.82 25.99 33.82
C MET A 1 -13.52 25.45 34.39
N THR A 2 -12.63 24.95 33.54
CA THR A 2 -11.34 24.38 33.95
C THR A 2 -10.39 25.53 34.30
N THR A 3 -9.89 25.55 35.53
CA THR A 3 -8.97 26.57 36.04
C THR A 3 -7.73 26.67 35.16
N THR A 4 -7.38 27.89 34.73
CA THR A 4 -6.24 28.26 33.86
C THR A 4 -4.89 27.63 34.27
N ALA A 5 -4.75 27.25 35.54
CA ALA A 5 -3.55 26.63 36.10
C ALA A 5 -3.25 25.21 35.60
N LEU A 6 -4.20 24.51 34.96
CA LEU A 6 -3.98 23.15 34.43
C LEU A 6 -3.83 23.10 32.91
N ARG A 7 -3.84 24.25 32.22
CA ARG A 7 -3.80 24.33 30.76
C ARG A 7 -2.48 23.83 30.15
N TRP A 8 -1.41 23.76 30.94
CA TRP A 8 -0.11 23.20 30.54
C TRP A 8 -0.04 21.67 30.65
N LEU A 9 -1.01 21.05 31.34
CA LEU A 9 -1.21 19.60 31.41
C LEU A 9 -2.17 19.09 30.34
N GLU A 10 -2.87 19.99 29.64
CA GLU A 10 -3.53 19.62 28.39
C GLU A 10 -2.40 19.21 27.44
N PRO A 11 -2.29 17.91 27.10
CA PRO A 11 -1.29 17.50 26.14
C PRO A 11 -1.66 18.28 24.87
N GLY A 12 -0.79 19.20 24.43
CA GLY A 12 -0.93 19.74 23.09
C GLY A 12 -0.98 18.53 22.19
N HIS A 13 -2.12 18.29 21.53
CA HIS A 13 -2.38 17.04 20.81
C HIS A 13 -1.16 16.74 19.94
N PRO A 14 -0.28 15.80 20.35
CA PRO A 14 0.89 15.54 19.55
C PRO A 14 0.36 15.06 18.22
N GLU A 15 0.87 15.62 17.11
CA GLU A 15 0.49 15.06 15.82
C GLU A 15 0.80 13.57 15.85
N PRO A 16 -0.19 12.70 15.55
CA PRO A 16 0.03 11.26 15.61
C PRO A 16 1.16 10.91 14.65
N VAL A 17 2.15 10.17 15.15
CA VAL A 17 3.29 9.73 14.36
C VAL A 17 2.77 8.81 13.25
N ARG A 18 2.74 9.31 12.01
CA ARG A 18 2.10 8.60 10.89
C ARG A 18 2.96 7.51 10.26
N ALA A 19 4.27 7.64 10.38
CA ALA A 19 5.24 6.68 9.88
C ALA A 19 6.55 6.83 10.64
N VAL A 20 7.25 5.72 10.81
CA VAL A 20 8.63 5.70 11.30
C VAL A 20 9.52 5.26 10.14
N GLU A 21 10.51 6.07 9.77
CA GLU A 21 11.56 5.58 8.88
C GLU A 21 12.39 4.56 9.64
N LEU A 22 12.65 3.39 9.05
CA LEU A 22 13.65 2.49 9.59
C LEU A 22 14.96 2.83 8.88
N PRO A 23 15.92 3.46 9.55
CA PRO A 23 17.21 3.69 8.94
C PRO A 23 17.89 2.33 8.75
N GLY A 24 18.52 2.13 7.60
CA GLY A 24 19.77 1.38 7.62
C GLY A 24 20.76 2.21 8.42
N GLY A 25 20.96 1.91 9.71
CA GLY A 25 21.99 2.55 10.54
C GLY A 25 21.48 3.27 11.80
N GLY A 26 20.80 2.57 12.70
CA GLY A 26 20.42 3.08 14.03
C GLY A 26 21.24 2.49 15.18
N GLY A 27 22.39 1.85 14.92
CA GLY A 27 23.15 1.10 15.93
C GLY A 27 22.37 -0.09 16.52
N PRO A 28 23.06 -1.05 17.16
CA PRO A 28 22.45 -2.30 17.60
C PRO A 28 21.29 -2.10 18.60
N ARG A 29 21.26 -0.98 19.32
CA ARG A 29 20.21 -0.66 20.29
C ARG A 29 18.93 -0.10 19.64
N GLY A 30 19.06 0.71 18.59
CA GLY A 30 17.91 1.22 17.85
C GLY A 30 17.20 0.11 17.07
N ASP A 31 17.98 -0.77 16.45
CA ASP A 31 17.46 -1.93 15.70
C ASP A 31 16.73 -2.92 16.63
N ALA A 32 17.25 -3.14 17.85
CA ALA A 32 16.63 -4.01 18.85
C ALA A 32 15.32 -3.43 19.43
N LEU A 33 15.26 -2.13 19.74
CA LEU A 33 14.03 -1.47 20.21
C LEU A 33 12.93 -1.54 19.15
N LEU A 34 13.31 -1.38 17.89
CA LEU A 34 12.39 -1.45 16.76
C LEU A 34 11.92 -2.88 16.47
N ALA A 35 12.81 -3.86 16.59
CA ALA A 35 12.45 -5.27 16.55
C ALA A 35 11.50 -5.63 17.70
N GLY A 36 11.76 -5.11 18.90
CA GLY A 36 10.87 -5.20 20.06
C GLY A 36 9.50 -4.62 19.75
N ALA A 37 9.41 -3.37 19.28
CA ALA A 37 8.14 -2.74 18.94
C ALA A 37 7.33 -3.50 17.86
N ARG A 38 8.00 -4.18 16.92
CA ARG A 38 7.33 -5.07 15.95
C ARG A 38 6.82 -6.34 16.62
N LEU A 39 7.63 -6.97 17.48
CA LEU A 39 7.24 -8.17 18.24
C LEU A 39 6.09 -7.87 19.21
N ASP A 40 6.10 -6.70 19.82
CA ASP A 40 5.07 -6.19 20.72
C ASP A 40 3.81 -5.72 19.97
N GLY A 41 3.80 -5.78 18.63
CA GLY A 41 2.66 -5.42 17.80
C GLY A 41 2.38 -3.91 17.72
N LEU A 42 3.32 -3.06 18.14
CA LEU A 42 3.15 -1.60 18.08
C LEU A 42 3.33 -1.05 16.67
N LEU A 43 4.04 -1.79 15.79
CA LEU A 43 4.37 -1.39 14.43
C LEU A 43 4.01 -2.47 13.42
N CYS A 44 3.39 -2.07 12.30
CA CYS A 44 3.22 -2.95 11.13
C CYS A 44 4.31 -2.67 10.08
N PRO A 45 4.90 -3.69 9.44
CA PRO A 45 5.79 -3.45 8.31
C PRO A 45 5.03 -2.77 7.15
N GLY A 46 5.72 -1.88 6.44
CA GLY A 46 5.22 -1.15 5.29
C GLY A 46 6.26 -1.05 4.17
N PRO A 47 5.92 -0.34 3.08
CA PRO A 47 6.81 -0.17 1.93
C PRO A 47 8.15 0.49 2.28
N ASP A 48 9.21 0.04 1.62
CA ASP A 48 10.58 0.63 1.64
C ASP A 48 11.28 0.43 2.97
N GLY A 49 10.97 -0.71 3.60
CA GLY A 49 11.50 -1.02 4.91
C GLY A 49 11.03 0.00 5.95
N ARG A 50 9.85 0.62 5.79
CA ARG A 50 9.27 1.52 6.80
C ARG A 50 8.23 0.81 7.62
N ALA A 51 7.80 1.40 8.72
CA ALA A 51 6.70 0.88 9.52
C ALA A 51 5.67 1.97 9.79
N ALA A 52 4.40 1.58 9.83
CA ALA A 52 3.33 2.41 10.35
C ALA A 52 2.96 1.91 11.76
N THR A 53 2.42 2.78 12.60
CA THR A 53 1.88 2.36 13.89
C THR A 53 0.67 1.46 13.65
N LEU A 54 0.47 0.45 14.49
CA LEU A 54 -0.56 -0.57 14.25
C LEU A 54 -1.98 0.04 14.21
N ASP A 55 -2.24 1.03 15.05
CA ASP A 55 -3.50 1.79 15.09
C ASP A 55 -3.76 2.53 13.77
N LEU A 56 -2.72 3.09 13.15
CA LEU A 56 -2.79 3.69 11.81
C LEU A 56 -2.77 2.67 10.67
N ALA A 57 -2.55 1.40 10.96
CA ALA A 57 -2.61 0.34 9.97
C ALA A 57 -3.94 -0.42 9.95
N GLY A 58 -4.87 -0.05 10.84
CA GLY A 58 -6.15 -0.75 11.02
C GLY A 58 -7.11 -0.65 9.84
N SER A 59 -6.93 0.30 8.92
CA SER A 59 -7.76 0.47 7.74
C SER A 59 -6.94 0.81 6.49
N ALA A 60 -7.54 0.63 5.31
CA ALA A 60 -6.90 1.01 4.05
C ALA A 60 -6.64 2.53 3.96
N ALA A 61 -7.58 3.34 4.45
CA ALA A 61 -7.45 4.79 4.52
C ALA A 61 -6.27 5.23 5.42
N ALA A 62 -6.12 4.60 6.58
CA ALA A 62 -5.04 4.94 7.51
C ALA A 62 -3.67 4.50 6.95
N ARG A 63 -3.59 3.32 6.32
CA ARG A 63 -2.40 2.88 5.57
C ARG A 63 -2.06 3.83 4.43
N ALA A 64 -3.04 4.28 3.65
CA ALA A 64 -2.83 5.29 2.62
C ALA A 64 -2.29 6.60 3.24
N SER A 65 -2.88 7.10 4.31
CA SER A 65 -2.42 8.30 5.01
C SER A 65 -0.95 8.22 5.44
N SER A 66 -0.46 7.05 5.86
CA SER A 66 0.96 6.85 6.20
C SER A 66 1.93 7.05 5.02
N LEU A 67 1.43 7.00 3.77
CA LEU A 67 2.20 7.20 2.54
C LEU A 67 2.08 8.63 1.97
N ALA A 68 1.17 9.46 2.48
CA ALA A 68 0.78 10.72 1.84
C ALA A 68 1.95 11.68 1.58
N GLY A 69 2.89 11.80 2.53
CA GLY A 69 4.08 12.66 2.38
C GLY A 69 5.15 12.11 1.41
N ARG A 70 4.95 10.91 0.84
CA ARG A 70 5.94 10.19 0.03
C ARG A 70 5.50 9.97 -1.41
N VAL A 71 4.21 10.07 -1.70
CA VAL A 71 3.68 9.93 -3.05
C VAL A 71 3.81 11.28 -3.75
N PRO A 72 4.56 11.38 -4.87
CA PRO A 72 4.76 12.65 -5.54
C PRO A 72 3.47 13.16 -6.19
N GLY A 73 3.03 14.36 -5.79
CA GLY A 73 1.92 15.08 -6.43
C GLY A 73 0.63 14.26 -6.52
N THR A 74 0.03 14.21 -7.71
CA THR A 74 -1.23 13.51 -8.01
C THR A 74 -1.03 12.04 -8.45
N GLY A 75 0.13 11.44 -8.13
CA GLY A 75 0.42 10.05 -8.47
C GLY A 75 -0.52 9.04 -7.81
N ALA A 76 -0.72 7.90 -8.46
CA ALA A 76 -1.55 6.81 -7.97
C ALA A 76 -0.69 5.65 -7.43
N VAL A 77 -0.93 5.24 -6.19
CA VAL A 77 -0.32 4.05 -5.59
C VAL A 77 -0.84 2.80 -6.31
N CYS A 78 0.06 1.90 -6.70
CA CYS A 78 -0.27 0.72 -7.51
C CYS A 78 0.53 -0.52 -7.11
N LEU A 79 0.27 -1.65 -7.80
CA LEU A 79 0.96 -2.94 -7.62
C LEU A 79 1.03 -3.38 -6.14
N GLY A 80 2.19 -3.89 -5.70
CA GLY A 80 2.39 -4.40 -4.35
C GLY A 80 2.20 -3.35 -3.27
N THR A 81 2.42 -2.07 -3.56
CA THR A 81 2.11 -0.99 -2.61
C THR A 81 0.59 -0.83 -2.43
N ALA A 82 -0.18 -0.92 -3.52
CA ALA A 82 -1.64 -0.92 -3.42
C ALA A 82 -2.17 -2.19 -2.72
N VAL A 83 -1.54 -3.36 -2.91
CA VAL A 83 -1.86 -4.57 -2.13
C VAL A 83 -1.70 -4.30 -0.63
N TRP A 84 -0.57 -3.70 -0.23
CA TRP A 84 -0.34 -3.32 1.17
C TRP A 84 -1.39 -2.33 1.67
N VAL A 85 -1.72 -1.31 0.88
CA VAL A 85 -2.76 -0.34 1.27
C VAL A 85 -4.11 -1.03 1.46
N HIS A 86 -4.53 -1.94 0.57
CA HIS A 86 -5.83 -2.59 0.69
C HIS A 86 -5.89 -3.65 1.78
N THR A 87 -4.80 -4.36 2.04
CA THR A 87 -4.84 -5.59 2.84
C THR A 87 -4.02 -5.51 4.13
N GLY A 88 -3.08 -4.57 4.23
CA GLY A 88 -2.02 -4.57 5.24
C GLY A 88 -0.96 -5.65 5.04
N LEU A 89 -1.12 -6.50 4.02
CA LEU A 89 -0.27 -7.63 3.68
C LEU A 89 0.49 -7.33 2.37
N SER A 90 1.59 -8.05 2.15
CA SER A 90 2.55 -7.81 1.05
C SER A 90 3.35 -6.53 1.24
N HIS A 91 4.59 -6.65 1.71
CA HIS A 91 5.47 -5.51 1.97
C HIS A 91 6.46 -5.35 0.80
N PRO A 92 6.20 -4.45 -0.17
CA PRO A 92 7.12 -4.22 -1.27
C PRO A 92 8.39 -3.52 -0.77
N GLY A 93 9.53 -3.84 -1.38
CA GLY A 93 10.81 -3.24 -1.04
C GLY A 93 10.99 -1.78 -1.52
N HIS A 94 10.12 -1.30 -2.40
CA HIS A 94 10.11 0.07 -2.92
C HIS A 94 8.67 0.55 -3.19
N LEU A 95 8.44 1.86 -3.11
CA LEU A 95 7.14 2.48 -3.27
C LEU A 95 6.75 2.44 -4.75
N GLN A 96 5.60 1.86 -5.05
CA GLN A 96 5.11 1.68 -6.41
C GLN A 96 4.03 2.70 -6.73
N VAL A 97 4.40 3.72 -7.51
CA VAL A 97 3.54 4.85 -7.86
C VAL A 97 3.51 5.01 -9.38
N CYS A 98 2.31 5.06 -9.92
CA CYS A 98 2.04 5.49 -11.28
C CYS A 98 1.91 7.02 -11.31
N PRO A 99 2.68 7.75 -12.14
CA PRO A 99 2.55 9.19 -12.23
C PRO A 99 1.20 9.57 -12.84
N ALA A 100 0.68 10.74 -12.48
CA ALA A 100 -0.49 11.30 -13.15
C ALA A 100 -0.19 11.61 -14.62
N PRO A 101 -1.20 11.58 -15.52
CA PRO A 101 -1.03 12.03 -16.89
C PRO A 101 -0.44 13.45 -16.95
N GLY A 102 0.64 13.64 -17.70
CA GLY A 102 1.32 14.94 -17.83
C GLY A 102 2.26 15.31 -16.68
N ALA A 103 2.22 14.61 -15.54
CA ALA A 103 3.30 14.67 -14.56
C ALA A 103 4.53 13.96 -15.15
N GLY A 104 5.73 14.55 -15.00
CA GLY A 104 6.97 13.97 -15.52
C GLY A 104 7.27 12.56 -14.97
N ARG A 105 8.44 12.00 -15.29
CA ARG A 105 8.88 10.62 -14.93
C ARG A 105 9.12 10.36 -13.42
N VAL A 106 8.35 10.99 -12.52
CA VAL A 106 8.54 10.89 -11.07
C VAL A 106 7.86 9.64 -10.47
N GLY A 107 7.19 8.83 -11.30
CA GLY A 107 6.63 7.54 -10.87
C GLY A 107 7.58 6.36 -11.13
N THR A 108 7.47 5.34 -10.28
CA THR A 108 8.26 4.10 -10.36
C THR A 108 7.65 3.05 -11.30
N VAL A 109 6.39 3.26 -11.71
CA VAL A 109 5.65 2.35 -12.59
C VAL A 109 4.92 3.14 -13.68
N ALA A 110 4.94 2.66 -14.91
CA ALA A 110 4.18 3.25 -16.01
C ALA A 110 2.91 2.42 -16.29
N LEU A 111 1.76 2.90 -15.83
CA LEU A 111 0.44 2.31 -16.10
C LEU A 111 -0.45 3.36 -16.79
N THR A 112 -1.33 2.91 -17.68
CA THR A 112 -2.44 3.75 -18.16
C THR A 112 -3.63 3.49 -17.26
N LEU A 113 -3.99 4.50 -16.46
CA LEU A 113 -5.11 4.49 -15.52
C LEU A 113 -6.23 5.40 -16.05
N VAL A 114 -7.47 4.92 -15.98
CA VAL A 114 -8.68 5.72 -16.13
C VAL A 114 -9.31 5.97 -14.75
N GLU A 115 -10.34 6.80 -14.67
CA GLU A 115 -11.00 7.15 -13.40
C GLU A 115 -11.49 5.90 -12.65
N ASP A 116 -12.13 4.95 -13.35
CA ASP A 116 -12.62 3.69 -12.75
C ASP A 116 -11.51 2.74 -12.26
N ASP A 117 -10.25 2.97 -12.65
CA ASP A 117 -9.12 2.16 -12.21
C ASP A 117 -8.65 2.51 -10.81
N VAL A 118 -9.10 3.65 -10.26
CA VAL A 118 -8.59 4.21 -9.00
C VAL A 118 -9.70 4.53 -8.01
N VAL A 119 -9.32 4.61 -6.74
CA VAL A 119 -10.13 5.09 -5.64
C VAL A 119 -9.29 6.09 -4.84
N VAL A 120 -9.94 7.12 -4.30
CA VAL A 120 -9.29 8.08 -3.40
C VAL A 120 -9.50 7.60 -1.97
N LEU A 121 -8.39 7.39 -1.26
CA LEU A 121 -8.36 7.05 0.16
C LEU A 121 -7.68 8.21 0.90
N GLU A 122 -8.47 8.96 1.67
CA GLU A 122 -8.06 10.25 2.24
C GLU A 122 -7.57 11.21 1.14
N SER A 123 -6.27 11.50 1.10
CA SER A 123 -5.65 12.40 0.12
C SER A 123 -4.86 11.66 -0.95
N LEU A 124 -4.93 10.32 -1.02
CA LEU A 124 -4.16 9.52 -1.96
C LEU A 124 -5.03 8.78 -2.96
N THR A 125 -4.64 8.86 -4.22
CA THR A 125 -5.14 8.02 -5.29
C THR A 125 -4.47 6.64 -5.21
N VAL A 126 -5.27 5.58 -5.21
CA VAL A 126 -4.81 4.18 -5.15
C VAL A 126 -5.57 3.38 -6.19
N THR A 127 -4.92 2.44 -6.88
CA THR A 127 -5.66 1.55 -7.80
C THR A 127 -6.72 0.75 -7.03
N THR A 128 -7.91 0.55 -7.61
CA THR A 128 -8.97 -0.27 -6.99
C THR A 128 -8.46 -1.69 -6.69
N PRO A 129 -9.07 -2.46 -5.76
CA PRO A 129 -8.66 -3.83 -5.50
C PRO A 129 -8.63 -4.71 -6.76
N LEU A 130 -9.65 -4.63 -7.61
CA LEU A 130 -9.74 -5.37 -8.87
C LEU A 130 -8.64 -4.96 -9.86
N ARG A 131 -8.42 -3.65 -10.02
CA ARG A 131 -7.33 -3.16 -10.88
C ARG A 131 -5.96 -3.60 -10.37
N THR A 132 -5.75 -3.47 -9.05
CA THR A 132 -4.52 -3.91 -8.37
C THR A 132 -4.25 -5.38 -8.63
N ALA A 133 -5.25 -6.24 -8.47
CA ALA A 133 -5.12 -7.67 -8.74
C ALA A 133 -4.71 -7.95 -10.19
N CYS A 134 -5.35 -7.29 -11.15
CA CYS A 134 -5.02 -7.43 -12.57
C CYS A 134 -3.56 -7.02 -12.87
N ASP A 135 -3.13 -5.87 -12.36
CA ASP A 135 -1.78 -5.36 -12.59
C ASP A 135 -0.73 -6.23 -11.87
N VAL A 136 -1.00 -6.68 -10.65
CA VAL A 136 -0.13 -7.61 -9.90
C VAL A 136 0.01 -8.94 -10.62
N ALA A 137 -1.10 -9.53 -11.07
CA ALA A 137 -1.08 -10.79 -11.81
C ALA A 137 -0.26 -10.72 -13.09
N ARG A 138 -0.29 -9.56 -13.78
CA ARG A 138 0.40 -9.34 -15.04
C ARG A 138 1.88 -8.98 -14.86
N LEU A 139 2.19 -8.12 -13.89
CA LEU A 139 3.45 -7.37 -13.86
C LEU A 139 4.36 -7.70 -12.67
N ALA A 140 3.83 -8.13 -11.52
CA ALA A 140 4.65 -8.41 -10.36
C ALA A 140 5.47 -9.71 -10.55
N PRO A 141 6.60 -9.91 -9.83
CA PRO A 141 7.26 -11.22 -9.74
C PRO A 141 6.29 -12.31 -9.28
N LEU A 142 6.45 -13.56 -9.74
CA LEU A 142 5.42 -14.62 -9.60
C LEU A 142 5.08 -14.92 -8.13
N ASP A 143 6.10 -15.01 -7.27
CA ASP A 143 5.97 -15.20 -5.82
C ASP A 143 5.17 -14.07 -5.16
N ARG A 144 5.49 -12.81 -5.53
CA ARG A 144 4.79 -11.62 -5.05
C ARG A 144 3.38 -11.50 -5.61
N ALA A 145 3.17 -11.94 -6.85
CA ALA A 145 1.88 -11.93 -7.49
C ALA A 145 0.92 -12.90 -6.80
N ALA A 146 1.35 -14.14 -6.57
CA ALA A 146 0.56 -15.14 -5.85
C ALA A 146 0.25 -14.68 -4.41
N ALA A 147 1.25 -14.21 -3.66
CA ALA A 147 1.04 -13.71 -2.31
C ALA A 147 0.08 -12.52 -2.27
N GLY A 148 0.20 -11.59 -3.22
CA GLY A 148 -0.67 -10.41 -3.30
C GLY A 148 -2.12 -10.75 -3.69
N LEU A 149 -2.33 -11.67 -4.64
CA LEU A 149 -3.66 -12.14 -5.00
C LEU A 149 -4.35 -12.87 -3.84
N LEU A 150 -3.61 -13.72 -3.11
CA LEU A 150 -4.14 -14.39 -1.92
C LEU A 150 -4.46 -13.39 -0.79
N ALA A 151 -3.66 -12.35 -0.62
CA ALA A 151 -3.94 -11.27 0.34
C ALA A 151 -5.23 -10.52 -0.03
N LEU A 152 -5.40 -10.16 -1.30
CA LEU A 152 -6.62 -9.49 -1.79
C LEU A 152 -7.85 -10.39 -1.67
N ARG A 153 -7.73 -11.69 -1.97
CA ARG A 153 -8.80 -12.68 -1.76
C ARG A 153 -9.22 -12.75 -0.29
N ARG A 154 -8.26 -12.79 0.64
CA ARG A 154 -8.54 -12.77 2.10
C ARG A 154 -9.21 -11.47 2.54
N ALA A 155 -8.95 -10.36 1.85
CA ALA A 155 -9.62 -9.09 2.07
C ALA A 155 -10.99 -8.97 1.37
N GLY A 156 -11.47 -10.04 0.73
CA GLY A 156 -12.81 -10.12 0.15
C GLY A 156 -12.90 -9.96 -1.37
N LEU A 157 -11.78 -9.83 -2.08
CA LEU A 157 -11.79 -9.78 -3.55
C LEU A 157 -12.12 -11.15 -4.15
N ASP A 158 -13.08 -11.21 -5.06
CA ASP A 158 -13.38 -12.44 -5.81
C ASP A 158 -12.40 -12.62 -6.98
N LEU A 159 -11.67 -13.75 -6.98
CA LEU A 159 -10.74 -14.07 -8.07
C LEU A 159 -11.46 -14.40 -9.39
N ALA A 160 -12.74 -14.78 -9.35
CA ALA A 160 -13.53 -14.97 -10.56
C ALA A 160 -13.77 -13.63 -11.27
N GLU A 161 -14.00 -12.54 -10.52
CA GLU A 161 -14.07 -11.17 -11.08
C GLU A 161 -12.74 -10.75 -11.69
N VAL A 162 -11.61 -11.08 -11.05
CA VAL A 162 -10.27 -10.81 -11.61
C VAL A 162 -10.07 -11.56 -12.93
N SER A 163 -10.46 -12.84 -12.98
CA SER A 163 -10.40 -13.66 -14.20
C SER A 163 -11.23 -13.03 -15.32
N ALA A 164 -12.47 -12.62 -15.04
CA ALA A 164 -13.33 -11.93 -15.98
C ALA A 164 -12.73 -10.60 -16.47
N ALA A 165 -12.18 -9.78 -15.57
CA ALA A 165 -11.53 -8.53 -15.93
C ALA A 165 -10.30 -8.75 -16.84
N LEU A 166 -9.47 -9.75 -16.56
CA LEU A 166 -8.34 -10.12 -17.41
C LEU A 166 -8.78 -10.67 -18.78
N ALA A 167 -9.95 -11.31 -18.87
CA ALA A 167 -10.51 -11.76 -20.14
C ALA A 167 -10.76 -10.57 -21.11
N LEU A 168 -11.15 -9.41 -20.57
CA LEU A 168 -11.41 -8.19 -21.34
C LEU A 168 -10.13 -7.44 -21.77
N GLN A 169 -8.99 -7.68 -21.12
CA GLN A 169 -7.73 -6.95 -21.33
C GLN A 169 -6.87 -7.45 -22.51
N ARG A 170 -7.46 -7.83 -23.64
CA ARG A 170 -6.77 -8.55 -24.75
C ARG A 170 -5.50 -7.88 -25.29
N ARG A 171 -5.38 -6.56 -25.19
CA ARG A 171 -4.22 -5.77 -25.70
C ARG A 171 -3.23 -5.34 -24.61
N ARG A 172 -3.46 -5.74 -23.36
CA ARG A 172 -2.58 -5.34 -22.26
C ARG A 172 -1.35 -6.27 -22.18
N PRO A 173 -0.15 -5.75 -21.89
CA PRO A 173 1.04 -6.58 -21.75
C PRO A 173 0.87 -7.68 -20.71
N PHE A 174 1.42 -8.86 -21.00
CA PHE A 174 1.47 -10.03 -20.11
C PHE A 174 0.10 -10.51 -19.60
N VAL A 175 -1.00 -10.24 -20.32
CA VAL A 175 -2.34 -10.66 -19.91
C VAL A 175 -2.48 -12.18 -19.79
N GLN A 176 -1.84 -12.97 -20.67
CA GLN A 176 -1.93 -14.43 -20.60
C GLN A 176 -1.32 -14.97 -19.31
N ARG A 177 -0.13 -14.47 -18.94
CA ARG A 177 0.51 -14.78 -17.65
C ARG A 177 -0.42 -14.51 -16.46
N GLY A 178 -1.11 -13.36 -16.48
CA GLY A 178 -2.06 -13.02 -15.42
C GLY A 178 -3.23 -14.00 -15.35
N ARG A 179 -3.76 -14.43 -16.50
CA ARG A 179 -4.84 -15.43 -16.57
C ARG A 179 -4.40 -16.78 -16.04
N ASP A 180 -3.22 -17.25 -16.46
CA ASP A 180 -2.67 -18.54 -16.02
C ASP A 180 -2.50 -18.55 -14.50
N LEU A 181 -1.96 -17.47 -13.93
CA LEU A 181 -1.79 -17.36 -12.48
C LEU A 181 -3.13 -17.33 -11.73
N VAL A 182 -4.11 -16.53 -12.19
CA VAL A 182 -5.42 -16.46 -11.53
C VAL A 182 -6.14 -17.79 -11.62
N ALA A 183 -6.04 -18.50 -12.75
CA ALA A 183 -6.62 -19.83 -12.93
C ALA A 183 -6.05 -20.88 -11.94
N LEU A 184 -4.78 -20.77 -11.57
CA LEU A 184 -4.16 -21.63 -10.56
C LEU A 184 -4.62 -21.34 -9.12
N LEU A 185 -5.21 -20.17 -8.87
CA LEU A 185 -5.56 -19.68 -7.54
C LEU A 185 -7.07 -19.65 -7.26
N LEU A 186 -7.92 -19.94 -8.26
CA LEU A 186 -9.36 -20.09 -8.09
C LEU A 186 -9.66 -21.29 -7.18
#